data_AF-A0A954STT0-F1
#
_entry.id   AF-A0A954STT0-F1
#
_cell.length_a   1.000
_cell.length_b   1.000
_cell.length_c   1.000
_cell.angle_alpha   90.00
_cell.angle_beta   90.00
_cell.angle_gamma   90.00
#
_symmetry.space_group_name_H-M   'P 1'
#
loop_
_entity.id
_entity.type
_entity.pdbx_description
1 polymer ?
#
loop_
_entity_poly.entity_id
_entity_poly.type
_entity_poly.pdbx_seq_one_letter_code
_entity_poly.pdbx_strand_id
1 'polypeptide(L)'
;PCYLSYYNILVGGISGAEKLGLQVTYWGDGLTRELVTEAGELVPAGGLLELGPVLHPTQIRGLTSQAPAIHQKRIEIVPFEELPQPNRRYLLMFPRREYLPKTWNVAPPDARPIREIRRQGVVMAGLYERGVNRDVPPAQESDQ
;
A
#
# COMPACT_ATOMS: atom_id res chain seq x y z
N PRO A 1 10.50 0.30 -13.28
CA PRO A 1 9.67 0.73 -14.42
C PRO A 1 8.22 0.88 -13.94
N CYS A 2 7.55 1.98 -14.29
CA CYS A 2 6.17 2.24 -13.86
C CYS A 2 5.19 2.04 -15.02
N TYR A 3 3.97 1.61 -14.74
CA TYR A 3 2.88 1.47 -15.72
C TYR A 3 3.11 0.43 -16.83
N LEU A 4 3.59 -0.76 -16.45
CA LEU A 4 3.84 -1.88 -17.37
C LEU A 4 2.56 -2.50 -17.92
N SER A 5 1.41 -2.28 -17.27
CA SER A 5 0.12 -2.72 -17.79
C SER A 5 -0.28 -1.90 -19.02
N TYR A 6 -0.54 -2.59 -20.13
CA TYR A 6 -1.08 -2.02 -21.36
C TYR A 6 -2.30 -2.81 -21.81
N TYR A 7 -3.39 -2.09 -22.09
CA TYR A 7 -4.60 -2.63 -22.66
C TYR A 7 -4.95 -1.82 -23.89
N ASN A 8 -5.33 -2.52 -24.96
CA ASN A 8 -5.66 -1.88 -26.24
C ASN A 8 -7.02 -1.15 -26.18
N ILE A 9 -7.36 -0.47 -27.27
CA ILE A 9 -8.60 0.28 -27.40
C ILE A 9 -9.87 -0.60 -27.34
N LEU A 10 -9.81 -1.85 -27.79
CA LEU A 10 -10.95 -2.78 -27.75
C LEU A 10 -11.36 -3.12 -26.31
N VAL A 11 -10.38 -3.15 -25.40
CA VAL A 11 -10.60 -3.34 -23.96
C VAL A 11 -10.98 -2.02 -23.28
N GLY A 12 -10.86 -0.87 -23.96
CA GLY A 12 -11.08 0.45 -23.38
C GLY A 12 -9.91 0.95 -22.53
N GLY A 13 -8.69 0.50 -22.83
CA GLY A 13 -7.51 0.83 -22.03
C GLY A 13 -7.56 0.25 -20.61
N ILE A 14 -6.83 0.87 -19.69
CA ILE A 14 -6.76 0.42 -18.29
C ILE A 14 -8.10 0.61 -17.57
N SER A 15 -8.82 1.69 -17.89
CA SER A 15 -10.15 1.93 -17.31
C SER A 15 -11.16 0.83 -17.70
N GLY A 16 -11.17 0.42 -18.96
CA GLY A 16 -12.04 -0.68 -19.38
C GLY A 16 -11.56 -2.03 -18.84
N ALA A 17 -10.24 -2.26 -18.75
CA ALA A 17 -9.67 -3.45 -18.12
C ALA A 17 -10.09 -3.58 -16.64
N GLU A 18 -10.06 -2.50 -15.87
CA GLU A 18 -10.54 -2.48 -14.48
C GLU A 18 -12.02 -2.91 -14.40
N LYS A 19 -12.88 -2.30 -15.23
CA LYS A 19 -14.33 -2.58 -15.31
C LYS A 19 -14.62 -4.02 -15.73
N LEU A 20 -13.79 -4.59 -16.60
CA LEU A 20 -13.88 -5.99 -17.04
C LEU A 20 -13.29 -6.99 -16.05
N GLY A 21 -12.77 -6.54 -14.90
CA GLY A 21 -12.19 -7.44 -13.91
C GLY A 21 -10.77 -7.91 -14.22
N LEU A 22 -10.11 -7.34 -15.23
CA LEU A 22 -8.73 -7.67 -15.61
C LEU A 22 -7.69 -7.02 -14.67
N GLN A 23 -6.52 -7.62 -14.55
CA GLN A 23 -5.45 -7.11 -13.68
C GLN A 23 -4.80 -5.86 -14.25
N VAL A 24 -4.94 -4.75 -13.53
CA VAL A 24 -4.40 -3.45 -13.96
C VAL A 24 -2.97 -3.21 -13.49
N THR A 25 -2.41 -4.05 -12.61
CA THR A 25 -1.00 -4.01 -12.19
C THR A 25 -0.40 -5.42 -12.18
N TYR A 26 0.89 -5.54 -12.52
CA TYR A 26 1.57 -6.85 -12.52
C TYR A 26 2.48 -7.03 -11.30
N TRP A 27 3.39 -6.08 -11.04
CA TRP A 27 4.40 -6.14 -9.95
C TRP A 27 4.31 -4.98 -8.96
N GLY A 28 3.15 -4.33 -8.83
CA GLY A 28 3.04 -3.09 -8.06
C GLY A 28 3.85 -1.96 -8.68
N ASP A 29 3.84 -1.87 -10.01
CA ASP A 29 4.53 -0.86 -10.82
C ASP A 29 4.00 0.57 -10.59
N GLY A 30 2.93 0.72 -9.81
CA GLY A 30 2.51 2.01 -9.25
C GLY A 30 3.26 2.44 -7.99
N LEU A 31 4.03 1.56 -7.34
CA LEU A 31 4.87 1.90 -6.18
C LEU A 31 6.11 2.67 -6.65
N THR A 32 5.90 3.91 -7.07
CA THR A 32 6.98 4.76 -7.58
C THR A 32 7.89 5.22 -6.45
N ARG A 33 9.10 5.68 -6.80
CA ARG A 33 10.06 6.20 -5.82
C ARG A 33 9.49 7.38 -5.03
N GLU A 34 8.72 8.24 -5.70
CA GLU A 34 8.09 9.41 -5.11
C GLU A 34 7.08 9.00 -4.04
N LEU A 35 6.23 8.00 -4.33
CA LEU A 35 5.24 7.49 -3.37
C LEU A 35 5.90 6.90 -2.12
N VAL A 36 7.00 6.15 -2.30
CA VAL A 36 7.76 5.56 -1.17
C VAL A 36 8.51 6.64 -0.38
N THR A 37 9.00 7.68 -1.05
CA THR A 37 9.66 8.81 -0.40
C THR A 37 8.68 9.59 0.47
N GLU A 38 7.49 9.89 -0.05
CA GLU A 38 6.41 10.55 0.70
C GLU A 38 5.97 9.72 1.91
N ALA A 39 5.88 8.39 1.77
CA ALA A 39 5.64 7.51 2.91
C ALA A 39 6.75 7.62 3.97
N GLY A 40 8.02 7.65 3.56
CA GLY A 40 9.15 7.84 4.45
C GLY A 40 9.18 9.20 5.16
N GLU A 41 8.58 10.23 4.57
CA GLU A 41 8.45 11.55 5.18
C GLU A 41 7.38 11.58 6.28
N LEU A 42 6.27 10.86 6.10
CA LEU A 42 5.14 10.81 7.03
C LEU A 42 5.34 9.85 8.21
N VAL A 43 6.00 8.73 7.97
CA VAL A 43 6.22 7.74 9.03
C VAL A 43 7.24 8.31 10.05
N PRO A 44 6.92 8.26 11.36
CA PRO A 44 7.85 8.66 12.41
C PRO A 44 9.14 7.84 12.41
N ALA A 45 10.21 8.39 13.00
CA ALA A 45 11.44 7.64 13.18
C ALA A 45 11.23 6.40 14.05
N GLY A 46 11.77 5.26 13.63
CA GLY A 46 11.53 3.94 14.23
C GLY A 46 10.13 3.38 14.01
N GLY A 47 9.30 4.03 13.17
CA GLY A 47 7.94 3.60 12.88
C GLY A 47 7.85 2.46 11.87
N LEU A 48 6.63 1.93 11.72
CA LEU A 48 6.30 0.87 10.77
C LEU A 48 5.56 1.42 9.55
N LEU A 49 5.93 0.92 8.37
CA LEU A 49 5.23 1.15 7.11
C LEU A 49 4.74 -0.19 6.56
N GLU A 50 3.42 -0.40 6.53
CA GLU A 50 2.85 -1.62 5.97
C GLU A 50 2.93 -1.61 4.43
N LEU A 51 3.18 -2.76 3.83
CA LEU A 51 3.17 -2.98 2.39
C LEU A 51 2.24 -4.14 2.04
N GLY A 52 1.24 -3.88 1.19
CA GLY A 52 0.27 -4.88 0.77
C GLY A 52 -0.09 -4.81 -0.72
N PRO A 53 -0.14 -5.94 -1.45
CA PRO A 53 0.41 -7.24 -1.07
C PRO A 53 1.93 -7.32 -1.25
N VAL A 54 2.56 -8.28 -0.58
CA VAL A 54 3.97 -8.66 -0.79
C VAL A 54 4.02 -9.84 -1.76
N LEU A 55 4.57 -9.63 -2.96
CA LEU A 55 4.60 -10.63 -4.04
C LEU A 55 5.84 -11.53 -4.01
N HIS A 56 6.94 -11.04 -3.44
CA HIS A 56 8.20 -11.80 -3.32
C HIS A 56 9.01 -11.33 -2.09
N PRO A 57 9.73 -12.20 -1.38
CA PRO A 57 10.49 -11.84 -0.16
C PRO A 57 11.46 -10.67 -0.32
N THR A 58 12.04 -10.48 -1.51
CA THR A 58 13.01 -9.40 -1.77
C THR A 58 12.37 -8.04 -2.09
N GLN A 59 11.06 -7.97 -2.28
CA GLN A 59 10.35 -6.74 -2.65
C GLN A 59 10.51 -5.65 -1.60
N ILE A 60 10.35 -6.01 -0.31
CA ILE A 60 10.53 -5.12 0.82
C ILE A 60 11.94 -4.53 0.80
N ARG A 61 12.97 -5.39 0.72
CA ARG A 61 14.37 -4.96 0.65
C ARG A 61 14.64 -4.02 -0.53
N GLY A 62 14.03 -4.29 -1.67
CA GLY A 62 14.13 -3.45 -2.86
C GLY A 62 13.47 -2.08 -2.69
N LEU A 63 12.34 -1.98 -1.98
CA LEU A 63 11.68 -0.70 -1.69
C LEU A 63 12.45 0.11 -0.66
N THR A 64 12.95 -0.54 0.40
CA THR A 64 13.76 0.11 1.44
C THR A 64 14.97 0.82 0.82
N SER A 65 15.67 0.19 -0.13
CA SER A 65 16.87 0.76 -0.76
C SER A 65 16.60 1.94 -1.70
N GLN A 66 15.34 2.17 -2.12
CA GLN A 66 14.99 3.21 -3.08
C GLN A 66 14.69 4.58 -2.44
N ALA A 67 14.42 4.61 -1.13
CA ALA A 67 14.00 5.81 -0.41
C ALA A 67 14.94 6.14 0.77
N PRO A 68 15.77 7.19 0.67
CA PRO A 68 16.70 7.57 1.73
C PRO A 68 16.04 7.82 3.09
N ALA A 69 14.82 8.38 3.10
CA ALA A 69 14.07 8.67 4.32
C ALA A 69 13.78 7.40 5.15
N ILE A 70 13.52 6.27 4.49
CA ILE A 70 13.26 4.99 5.15
C ILE A 70 14.48 4.56 5.96
N HIS A 71 15.68 4.63 5.36
CA HIS A 71 16.92 4.30 6.03
C HIS A 71 17.29 5.28 7.15
N GLN A 72 17.24 6.59 6.87
CA GLN A 72 17.65 7.63 7.82
C GLN A 72 16.80 7.62 9.10
N LYS A 73 15.50 7.40 8.95
CA LYS A 73 14.54 7.35 10.06
C LYS A 73 14.42 5.96 10.69
N ARG A 74 15.15 4.95 10.20
CA ARG A 74 15.04 3.55 10.65
C ARG A 74 13.59 3.04 10.59
N ILE A 75 12.90 3.37 9.51
CA ILE A 75 11.53 2.90 9.27
C ILE A 75 11.60 1.45 8.82
N GLU A 76 10.80 0.60 9.45
CA GLU A 76 10.67 -0.81 9.06
C GLU A 76 9.48 -0.98 8.11
N ILE A 77 9.74 -1.52 6.92
CA ILE A 77 8.69 -1.90 6.00
C ILE A 77 8.27 -3.33 6.31
N VAL A 78 7.03 -3.52 6.72
CA VAL A 78 6.48 -4.82 7.14
C VAL A 78 5.36 -5.26 6.20
N PRO A 79 5.10 -6.57 6.04
CA PRO A 79 3.92 -7.03 5.34
C PRO A 79 2.64 -6.47 5.98
N PHE A 80 1.69 -6.09 5.14
CA PHE A 80 0.37 -5.68 5.58
C PHE A 80 -0.33 -6.80 6.35
N GLU A 81 -0.94 -6.44 7.48
CA GLU A 81 -1.86 -7.30 8.23
C GLU A 81 -3.27 -6.70 8.25
N GLU A 82 -4.28 -7.54 8.04
CA GLU A 82 -5.67 -7.10 8.00
C GLU A 82 -6.13 -6.52 9.34
N LEU A 83 -5.69 -7.12 10.45
CA LEU A 83 -6.03 -6.64 11.79
C LEU A 83 -5.30 -5.32 12.09
N PRO A 84 -6.02 -4.24 12.45
CA PRO A 84 -5.39 -2.98 12.84
C PRO A 84 -4.48 -3.17 14.06
N GLN A 85 -3.26 -2.64 14.00
CA GLN A 85 -2.35 -2.58 15.14
C GLN A 85 -2.03 -1.13 15.50
N PRO A 86 -1.88 -0.78 16.80
CA PRO A 86 -1.68 0.61 17.23
C PRO A 86 -0.50 1.31 16.55
N ASN A 87 0.56 0.57 16.24
CA ASN A 87 1.80 1.09 15.65
C ASN A 87 1.85 1.00 14.12
N ARG A 88 0.76 0.57 13.47
CA ARG A 88 0.68 0.34 12.01
C ARG A 88 -0.33 1.28 11.38
N ARG A 89 0.08 2.55 11.28
CA ARG A 89 -0.79 3.64 10.81
C ARG A 89 -0.67 3.91 9.32
N TYR A 90 0.48 3.67 8.72
CA TYR A 90 0.74 3.99 7.32
C TYR A 90 0.87 2.73 6.48
N LEU A 91 0.29 2.77 5.29
CA LEU A 91 0.09 1.62 4.44
C LEU A 91 0.34 1.98 2.98
N LEU A 92 1.26 1.28 2.32
CA LEU A 92 1.42 1.27 0.87
C LEU A 92 0.65 0.10 0.29
N MET A 93 -0.27 0.37 -0.64
CA MET A 93 -1.01 -0.66 -1.34
C MET A 93 -1.08 -0.48 -2.85
N PHE A 94 -1.27 -1.57 -3.56
CA PHE A 94 -1.54 -1.56 -4.99
C PHE A 94 -2.55 -2.66 -5.37
N PRO A 95 -3.36 -2.46 -6.43
CA PRO A 95 -4.38 -3.42 -6.82
C PRO A 95 -3.74 -4.69 -7.39
N ARG A 96 -3.91 -5.77 -6.64
CA ARG A 96 -3.59 -7.13 -7.08
C ARG A 96 -4.66 -8.09 -6.56
N ARG A 97 -5.70 -8.28 -7.38
CA ARG A 97 -6.96 -8.90 -6.92
C ARG A 97 -6.82 -10.32 -6.35
N GLU A 98 -5.79 -11.09 -6.70
CA GLU A 98 -5.62 -12.44 -6.13
C GLU A 98 -5.24 -12.41 -4.65
N TYR A 99 -4.71 -11.30 -4.16
CA TYR A 99 -4.21 -11.16 -2.78
C TYR A 99 -5.07 -10.20 -1.95
N LEU A 100 -6.08 -9.57 -2.54
CA LEU A 100 -6.97 -8.63 -1.87
C LEU A 100 -8.35 -9.25 -1.68
N PRO A 101 -9.03 -8.99 -0.54
CA PRO A 101 -10.44 -9.32 -0.40
C PRO A 101 -11.26 -8.76 -1.57
N LYS A 102 -12.23 -9.53 -2.07
CA LYS A 102 -13.07 -9.10 -3.22
C LYS A 102 -13.86 -7.82 -2.96
N THR A 103 -14.07 -7.48 -1.69
CA THR A 103 -14.74 -6.25 -1.25
C THR A 103 -13.83 -5.02 -1.32
N TRP A 104 -12.52 -5.20 -1.49
CA TRP A 104 -11.55 -4.11 -1.57
C TRP A 104 -11.21 -3.83 -3.03
N ASN A 105 -11.20 -2.55 -3.40
CA ASN A 105 -10.67 -2.15 -4.70
C ASN A 105 -9.13 -2.12 -4.67
N VAL A 106 -8.54 -1.49 -3.65
CA VAL A 106 -7.08 -1.38 -3.47
C VAL A 106 -6.70 -1.53 -2.01
N ALA A 107 -7.33 -0.75 -1.14
CA ALA A 107 -7.02 -0.70 0.30
C ALA A 107 -8.25 -1.08 1.16
N PRO A 108 -8.03 -1.41 2.44
CA PRO A 108 -9.10 -1.62 3.41
C PRO A 108 -10.11 -0.46 3.46
N PRO A 109 -11.40 -0.71 3.76
CA PRO A 109 -12.41 0.34 3.86
C PRO A 109 -12.14 1.39 4.95
N ASP A 110 -11.40 1.04 6.00
CA ASP A 110 -10.98 1.91 7.10
C ASP A 110 -9.74 2.75 6.77
N ALA A 111 -9.12 2.53 5.60
CA ALA A 111 -7.92 3.23 5.18
C ALA A 111 -8.28 4.52 4.43
N ARG A 112 -7.79 5.66 4.93
CA ARG A 112 -7.95 6.98 4.31
C ARG A 112 -6.84 7.21 3.29
N PRO A 113 -7.14 7.56 2.03
CA PRO A 113 -6.11 7.86 1.04
C PRO A 113 -5.37 9.15 1.41
N ILE A 114 -4.04 9.09 1.46
CA ILE A 114 -3.15 10.26 1.52
C ILE A 114 -2.72 10.64 0.10
N ARG A 115 -2.24 9.66 -0.67
CA ARG A 115 -1.77 9.83 -2.04
C ARG A 115 -2.12 8.62 -2.88
N GLU A 116 -2.50 8.84 -4.14
CA GLU A 116 -2.72 7.75 -5.09
C GLU A 116 -2.05 8.05 -6.43
N ILE A 117 -1.39 7.04 -6.97
CA ILE A 117 -0.87 7.03 -8.32
C ILE A 117 -1.98 6.47 -9.21
N ARG A 118 -2.49 7.28 -10.13
CA ARG A 118 -3.62 6.92 -11.01
C ARG A 118 -3.24 6.96 -12.48
N ARG A 119 -3.81 6.06 -13.27
CA ARG A 119 -3.72 6.06 -14.74
C ARG A 119 -5.09 5.81 -15.34
N GLN A 120 -5.54 6.72 -16.23
CA GLN A 120 -6.89 6.67 -16.81
C GLN A 120 -8.01 6.53 -15.76
N GLY A 121 -7.85 7.22 -14.61
CA GLY A 121 -8.79 7.17 -13.50
C GLY A 121 -8.63 5.97 -12.55
N VAL A 122 -7.88 4.93 -12.94
CA VAL A 122 -7.66 3.71 -12.16
C VAL A 122 -6.49 3.89 -11.21
N VAL A 123 -6.64 3.48 -9.95
CA VAL A 123 -5.55 3.50 -8.97
C VAL A 123 -4.56 2.38 -9.30
N MET A 124 -3.27 2.73 -9.35
CA MET A 124 -2.16 1.82 -9.63
C MET A 124 -1.37 1.50 -8.37
N ALA A 125 -1.33 2.44 -7.42
CA ALA A 125 -0.88 2.26 -6.04
C ALA A 125 -1.36 3.46 -5.21
N GLY A 126 -1.36 3.32 -3.89
CA GLY A 126 -1.66 4.41 -2.98
C GLY A 126 -0.94 4.27 -1.65
N LEU A 127 -0.74 5.43 -1.04
CA LEU A 127 -0.34 5.61 0.35
C LEU A 127 -1.60 5.96 1.14
N TYR A 128 -1.86 5.17 2.17
CA TYR A 128 -3.05 5.26 2.99
C TYR A 128 -2.68 5.41 4.46
N GLU A 129 -3.58 6.03 5.20
CA GLU A 129 -3.55 6.13 6.65
C GLU A 129 -4.68 5.29 7.22
N ARG A 130 -4.36 4.33 8.09
CA ARG A 130 -5.35 3.55 8.81
C ARG A 130 -5.78 4.27 10.08
N GLY A 131 -7.08 4.32 10.32
CA GLY A 131 -7.60 4.77 11.60
C GLY A 131 -7.21 3.77 12.68
N VAL A 132 -6.36 4.17 13.62
CA VAL A 132 -6.35 3.52 14.93
C VAL A 132 -7.73 3.79 15.50
N ASN A 133 -8.53 2.75 15.69
CA ASN A 133 -9.79 2.86 16.39
C ASN A 133 -9.47 3.51 17.74
N ARG A 134 -9.80 4.79 17.91
CA ARG A 134 -9.41 5.59 19.10
C ARG A 134 -10.12 5.12 20.38
N ASP A 135 -11.00 4.13 20.26
CA ASP A 135 -11.91 3.68 21.30
C ASP A 135 -11.56 2.33 21.92
N VAL A 136 -10.37 1.76 21.65
CA VAL A 136 -9.91 0.57 22.37
C VAL A 136 -8.94 1.03 23.47
N PRO A 137 -9.33 0.99 24.76
CA PRO A 137 -8.41 1.28 25.86
C PRO A 137 -7.24 0.29 25.79
N PRO A 138 -6.02 0.70 26.17
CA PRO A 138 -4.92 -0.24 26.30
C PRO A 138 -5.36 -1.37 27.23
N ALA A 139 -5.16 -2.62 26.80
CA ALA A 139 -5.41 -3.79 27.61
C ALA A 139 -4.68 -3.59 28.95
N GLN A 140 -5.46 -3.55 30.03
CA GLN A 140 -4.88 -3.51 31.37
C GLN A 140 -4.11 -4.80 31.56
N GLU A 141 -2.80 -4.67 31.81
CA GLU A 141 -1.99 -5.76 32.35
C GLU A 141 -2.68 -6.25 33.62
N SER A 142 -3.28 -7.44 33.52
CA SER A 142 -3.74 -8.20 34.68
C SER A 142 -2.50 -8.75 35.37
N ASP A 143 -2.03 -7.99 36.35
CA ASP A 143 -1.05 -8.40 37.34
C ASP A 143 -1.67 -9.52 38.20
N GLN A 144 -1.31 -10.77 37.92
CA GLN A 144 -1.46 -11.94 38.80
C GLN A 144 -0.37 -12.98 38.53
#